data_AF-Q7PK15-F1
#
_entry.id   AF-Q7PK15-F1
#
_cell.length_a   1.000
_cell.length_b   1.000
_cell.length_c   1.000
_cell.angle_alpha   90.00
_cell.angle_beta   90.00
_cell.angle_gamma   90.00
#
_symmetry.space_group_name_H-M   'P 1'
#
loop_
_entity.id
_entity.type
_entity.pdbx_description
1 polymer ?
#
loop_
_entity_poly.entity_id
_entity_poly.type
_entity_poly.pdbx_seq_one_letter_code
_entity_poly.pdbx_strand_id
1 'polypeptide(L)'
;MECFSKVIVLYQILALQWFSPKRYRTFDCESLFFITLNFCIITGLFCWIYQHQSLVIYSDNALGYVVDFLKFLLMVFTYYSLFLESGYQRGVLYKVWDELERLHNIFPSAKWALQPQAHLRTVALFVVYMSWWELTYAYWITKSARSSNFTILFWVLFLLLHLRQLQILLYTNVLGFCLKAINSELAWTIELSNGASRYGGRRSDGQICGYLRKLMEGFARVERLLELLNQAFGYSLAIIKLINNIYILTDTYWIVHGFMSGKVFDSVYLECCLSSKFICLMINLHSNERILSEFHRTRVLLHCIHLRWQLRCDQGWQMVQHFLLKLESTQPFTMTALSMYRLDYGTLMQIAFNVTTSISLFIQASQ
;
A
#
# COMPACT_ATOMS: atom_id res chain seq x y z
N MET A 1 -3.96 -19.27 7.97
CA MET A 1 -4.37 -18.72 6.65
C MET A 1 -5.85 -18.35 6.56
N GLU A 2 -6.77 -19.01 7.27
CA GLU A 2 -8.22 -18.74 7.19
C GLU A 2 -8.63 -17.29 7.49
N CYS A 3 -8.05 -16.63 8.50
CA CYS A 3 -8.35 -15.23 8.78
C CYS A 3 -7.99 -14.28 7.62
N PHE A 4 -6.88 -14.55 6.92
CA PHE A 4 -6.52 -13.79 5.73
C PHE A 4 -7.50 -14.05 4.57
N SER A 5 -8.00 -15.28 4.43
CA SER A 5 -9.01 -15.60 3.42
C SER A 5 -10.25 -14.73 3.56
N LYS A 6 -10.71 -14.48 4.80
CA LYS A 6 -11.87 -13.60 5.05
C LYS A 6 -11.61 -12.15 4.64
N VAL A 7 -10.41 -11.63 4.93
CA VAL A 7 -10.01 -10.27 4.52
C VAL A 7 -9.91 -10.15 3.01
N ILE A 8 -9.39 -11.18 2.33
CA ILE A 8 -9.31 -11.24 0.88
C ILE A 8 -10.70 -11.21 0.25
N VAL A 9 -11.66 -11.99 0.78
CA VAL A 9 -13.06 -11.96 0.31
C VAL A 9 -13.68 -10.57 0.45
N LEU A 10 -13.41 -9.86 1.55
CA LEU A 10 -13.86 -8.48 1.71
C LEU A 10 -13.31 -7.57 0.59
N TYR A 11 -12.05 -7.74 0.20
CA TYR A 11 -11.44 -6.99 -0.90
C TYR A 11 -11.89 -7.44 -2.29
N GLN A 12 -12.32 -8.70 -2.46
CA GLN A 12 -12.98 -9.13 -3.70
C GLN A 12 -14.29 -8.39 -3.91
N ILE A 13 -15.05 -8.17 -2.84
CA ILE A 13 -16.35 -7.48 -2.89
C ILE A 13 -16.16 -5.97 -3.10
N LEU A 14 -15.16 -5.37 -2.45
CA LEU A 14 -15.07 -3.90 -2.32
C LEU A 14 -13.88 -3.24 -3.05
N ALA A 15 -12.88 -3.99 -3.55
CA ALA A 15 -11.64 -3.40 -4.07
C ALA A 15 -11.12 -4.07 -5.35
N LEU A 16 -12.00 -4.68 -6.14
CA LEU A 16 -11.67 -5.30 -7.42
C LEU A 16 -10.50 -6.31 -7.30
N GLN A 17 -10.48 -7.13 -6.25
CA GLN A 17 -9.48 -8.18 -6.09
C GLN A 17 -9.87 -9.43 -6.90
N TRP A 18 -9.11 -9.76 -7.94
CA TRP A 18 -9.35 -10.92 -8.82
C TRP A 18 -8.79 -12.26 -8.31
N PHE A 19 -8.21 -12.25 -7.11
CA PHE A 19 -7.61 -13.43 -6.51
C PHE A 19 -8.59 -14.08 -5.53
N SER A 20 -8.77 -15.39 -5.65
CA SER A 20 -9.45 -16.22 -4.65
C SER A 20 -8.50 -17.22 -4.02
N PRO A 21 -8.50 -17.34 -2.68
CA PRO A 21 -7.73 -18.35 -1.96
C PRO A 21 -8.30 -19.77 -2.14
N LYS A 22 -9.52 -19.93 -2.68
CA LYS A 22 -10.08 -21.25 -3.00
C LYS A 22 -9.22 -21.90 -4.11
N ARG A 23 -8.76 -23.14 -3.86
CA ARG A 23 -7.80 -23.89 -4.68
C ARG A 23 -8.15 -23.87 -6.17
N TYR A 24 -7.09 -23.91 -7.00
CA TYR A 24 -6.98 -23.91 -8.47
C TYR A 24 -8.01 -24.72 -9.29
N ARG A 25 -8.86 -25.55 -8.68
CA ARG A 25 -9.66 -26.58 -9.35
C ARG A 25 -11.13 -26.25 -9.58
N THR A 26 -11.68 -25.22 -8.93
CA THR A 26 -13.06 -24.80 -9.16
C THR A 26 -13.06 -23.40 -9.73
N PHE A 27 -13.67 -23.20 -10.90
CA PHE A 27 -14.08 -21.88 -11.35
C PHE A 27 -14.79 -21.21 -10.18
N ASP A 28 -14.15 -20.20 -9.57
CA ASP A 28 -14.72 -19.55 -8.40
C ASP A 28 -15.76 -18.53 -8.87
N CYS A 29 -16.93 -19.05 -9.25
CA CYS A 29 -18.06 -18.28 -9.74
C CYS A 29 -18.46 -17.19 -8.75
N GLU A 30 -18.28 -17.41 -7.45
CA GLU A 30 -18.54 -16.39 -6.41
C GLU A 30 -17.63 -15.18 -6.57
N SER A 31 -16.32 -15.38 -6.71
CA SER A 31 -15.37 -14.28 -6.92
C SER A 31 -15.66 -13.53 -8.22
N LEU A 32 -15.93 -14.25 -9.31
CA LEU A 32 -16.30 -13.64 -10.58
C LEU A 32 -17.60 -12.84 -10.45
N PHE A 33 -18.60 -13.36 -9.74
CA PHE A 33 -19.87 -12.68 -9.50
C PHE A 33 -19.66 -11.37 -8.72
N PHE A 34 -18.92 -11.39 -7.62
CA PHE A 34 -18.66 -10.18 -6.82
C PHE A 34 -17.90 -9.11 -7.60
N ILE A 35 -16.89 -9.50 -8.37
CA ILE A 35 -16.11 -8.58 -9.20
C ILE A 35 -16.97 -7.98 -10.31
N THR A 36 -17.76 -8.81 -10.99
CA THR A 36 -18.66 -8.35 -12.07
C THR A 36 -19.72 -7.41 -11.52
N LEU A 37 -20.29 -7.73 -10.35
CA LEU A 37 -21.25 -6.87 -9.67
C LEU A 37 -20.62 -5.51 -9.30
N ASN A 38 -19.43 -5.52 -8.70
CA ASN A 38 -18.70 -4.29 -8.33
C ASN A 38 -18.41 -3.43 -9.57
N PHE A 39 -17.93 -4.05 -10.65
CA PHE A 39 -17.70 -3.38 -11.92
C PHE A 39 -18.99 -2.80 -12.51
N CYS A 40 -20.09 -3.56 -12.54
CA CYS A 40 -21.38 -3.08 -13.01
C CYS A 40 -21.92 -1.90 -12.18
N ILE A 41 -21.76 -1.93 -10.86
CA ILE A 41 -22.16 -0.83 -9.97
C ILE A 41 -21.34 0.43 -10.28
N ILE A 42 -20.02 0.30 -10.41
CA ILE A 42 -19.13 1.43 -10.73
C ILE A 42 -19.43 2.00 -12.13
N THR A 43 -19.59 1.13 -13.14
CA THR A 43 -19.95 1.56 -14.49
C THR A 43 -21.33 2.23 -14.51
N GLY A 44 -22.31 1.68 -13.78
CA GLY A 44 -23.62 2.29 -13.62
C GLY A 44 -23.55 3.66 -12.97
N LEU A 45 -22.73 3.82 -11.93
CA LEU A 45 -22.46 5.11 -11.27
C LEU A 45 -21.85 6.12 -12.24
N PHE A 46 -20.85 5.71 -13.04
CA PHE A 46 -20.26 6.58 -14.06
C PHE A 46 -21.25 6.97 -15.15
N CYS A 47 -22.05 6.03 -15.66
CA CYS A 47 -23.09 6.32 -16.64
C CYS A 47 -24.13 7.30 -16.08
N TRP A 48 -24.53 7.13 -14.81
CA TRP A 48 -25.47 8.03 -14.15
C TRP A 48 -24.89 9.45 -14.01
N ILE A 49 -23.65 9.60 -13.55
CA ILE A 49 -22.96 10.90 -13.47
C ILE A 49 -22.88 11.55 -14.86
N TYR A 50 -22.56 10.76 -15.89
CA TYR A 50 -22.45 11.24 -17.26
C TYR A 50 -23.79 11.68 -17.86
N GLN A 51 -24.90 11.02 -17.51
CA GLN A 51 -26.25 11.40 -17.95
C GLN A 51 -26.80 12.61 -17.17
N HIS A 52 -26.41 12.76 -15.91
CA HIS A 52 -26.93 13.78 -14.99
C HIS A 52 -25.87 14.83 -14.60
N GLN A 53 -25.05 15.26 -15.56
CA GLN A 53 -23.93 16.18 -15.30
C GLN A 53 -24.36 17.47 -14.61
N SER A 54 -25.52 18.05 -14.97
CA SER A 54 -26.02 19.29 -14.37
C SER A 54 -26.33 19.20 -12.87
N LEU A 55 -26.52 17.98 -12.36
CA LEU A 55 -26.80 17.68 -10.95
C LEU A 55 -25.53 17.36 -10.14
N VAL A 56 -24.38 17.22 -10.79
CA VAL A 56 -23.14 16.73 -10.16
C VAL A 56 -21.93 17.62 -10.47
N ILE A 57 -21.69 17.94 -11.73
CA ILE A 57 -20.50 18.67 -12.19
C ILE A 57 -20.72 20.18 -12.01
N TYR A 58 -19.70 20.89 -11.51
CA TYR A 58 -19.77 22.34 -11.35
C TYR A 58 -20.09 23.02 -12.69
N SER A 59 -21.20 23.76 -12.75
CA SER A 59 -21.65 24.42 -14.00
C SER A 59 -21.60 25.94 -13.95
N ASP A 60 -21.17 26.53 -12.83
CA ASP A 60 -21.30 27.99 -12.63
C ASP A 60 -20.15 28.77 -13.28
N ASN A 61 -19.04 28.10 -13.61
CA ASN A 61 -17.92 28.65 -14.37
C ASN A 61 -17.38 27.57 -15.34
N ALA A 62 -17.09 27.95 -16.59
CA ALA A 62 -16.51 27.08 -17.61
C ALA A 62 -15.19 26.41 -17.15
N LEU A 63 -14.35 27.14 -16.42
CA LEU A 63 -13.08 26.59 -15.91
C LEU A 63 -13.34 25.51 -14.84
N GLY A 64 -14.30 25.75 -13.94
CA GLY A 64 -14.69 24.77 -12.92
C GLY A 64 -15.32 23.52 -13.55
N TYR A 65 -16.16 23.68 -14.57
CA TYR A 65 -16.74 22.57 -15.33
C TYR A 65 -15.66 21.70 -15.97
N VAL A 66 -14.68 22.31 -16.65
CA VAL A 66 -13.59 21.57 -17.31
C VAL A 66 -12.75 20.79 -16.30
N VAL A 67 -12.43 21.39 -15.14
CA VAL A 67 -11.67 20.73 -14.08
C VAL A 67 -12.42 19.51 -13.52
N ASP A 68 -13.70 19.67 -13.19
CA ASP A 68 -14.51 18.59 -12.62
C ASP A 68 -14.81 17.48 -13.63
N PHE A 69 -15.02 17.85 -14.90
CA PHE A 69 -15.18 16.86 -15.98
C PHE A 69 -13.87 16.09 -16.23
N LEU A 70 -12.72 16.76 -16.21
CA LEU A 70 -11.42 16.09 -16.35
C LEU A 70 -11.15 15.16 -15.16
N LYS A 71 -11.47 15.58 -13.93
CA LYS A 71 -11.43 14.73 -12.73
C LYS A 71 -12.29 13.48 -12.90
N PHE A 72 -13.52 13.65 -13.39
CA PHE A 72 -14.42 12.54 -13.69
C PHE A 72 -13.84 11.57 -14.72
N LEU A 73 -13.35 12.07 -15.86
CA LEU A 73 -12.72 11.23 -16.88
C LEU A 73 -11.50 10.49 -16.33
N LEU A 74 -10.67 11.16 -15.54
CA LEU A 74 -9.49 10.55 -14.95
C LEU A 74 -9.86 9.43 -13.98
N MET A 75 -10.91 9.64 -13.17
CA MET A 75 -11.47 8.60 -12.30
C MET A 75 -11.96 7.39 -13.10
N VAL A 76 -12.69 7.63 -14.20
CA VAL A 76 -13.12 6.58 -15.14
C VAL A 76 -11.92 5.78 -15.64
N PHE A 77 -10.90 6.44 -16.21
CA PHE A 77 -9.71 5.77 -16.71
C PHE A 77 -8.97 4.97 -15.62
N THR A 78 -8.84 5.54 -14.43
CA THR A 78 -8.23 4.86 -13.27
C THR A 78 -8.95 3.55 -12.96
N TYR A 79 -10.28 3.55 -12.87
CA TYR A 79 -11.05 2.36 -12.52
C TYR A 79 -10.95 1.26 -13.57
N TYR A 80 -11.10 1.59 -14.85
CA TYR A 80 -10.95 0.61 -15.93
C TYR A 80 -9.52 0.05 -15.99
N SER A 81 -8.51 0.89 -15.78
CA SER A 81 -7.11 0.46 -15.75
C SER A 81 -6.82 -0.49 -14.59
N LEU A 82 -7.31 -0.19 -13.37
CA LEU A 82 -7.17 -1.05 -12.20
C LEU A 82 -7.92 -2.38 -12.36
N PHE A 83 -9.08 -2.38 -13.00
CA PHE A 83 -9.84 -3.58 -13.32
C PHE A 83 -9.05 -4.51 -14.26
N LEU A 84 -8.51 -3.96 -15.36
CA LEU A 84 -7.70 -4.71 -16.33
C LEU A 84 -6.41 -5.26 -15.70
N GLU A 85 -5.68 -4.43 -14.94
CA GLU A 85 -4.47 -4.85 -14.23
C GLU A 85 -4.78 -6.02 -13.28
N SER A 86 -5.85 -5.91 -12.50
CA SER A 86 -6.20 -6.93 -11.52
C SER A 86 -6.53 -8.28 -12.19
N GLY A 87 -7.19 -8.26 -13.36
CA GLY A 87 -7.42 -9.44 -14.17
C GLY A 87 -6.11 -10.05 -14.69
N TYR A 88 -5.23 -9.23 -15.28
CA TYR A 88 -3.95 -9.67 -15.84
C TYR A 88 -3.00 -10.25 -14.78
N GLN A 89 -2.94 -9.62 -13.60
CA GLN A 89 -2.03 -9.99 -12.51
C GLN A 89 -2.54 -11.13 -11.63
N ARG A 90 -3.70 -11.72 -11.93
CA ARG A 90 -4.29 -12.83 -11.14
C ARG A 90 -3.30 -13.98 -10.93
N GLY A 91 -2.58 -14.38 -11.98
CA GLY A 91 -1.58 -15.45 -11.92
C GLY A 91 -0.40 -15.13 -10.99
N VAL A 92 0.00 -13.86 -10.92
CA VAL A 92 1.07 -13.39 -10.03
C VAL A 92 0.59 -13.39 -8.58
N LEU A 93 -0.65 -12.97 -8.31
CA LEU A 93 -1.24 -13.04 -6.97
C LEU A 93 -1.32 -14.47 -6.40
N TYR A 94 -1.51 -15.49 -7.24
CA TYR A 94 -1.40 -16.88 -6.79
C TYR A 94 0.02 -17.22 -6.32
N LYS A 95 1.05 -16.76 -7.03
CA LYS A 95 2.45 -16.97 -6.63
C LYS A 95 2.80 -16.23 -5.35
N VAL A 96 2.26 -15.00 -5.17
CA VAL A 96 2.37 -14.24 -3.91
C VAL A 96 1.82 -15.08 -2.74
N TRP A 97 0.66 -15.70 -2.92
CA TRP A 97 0.03 -16.50 -1.88
C TRP A 97 0.80 -17.79 -1.55
N ASP A 98 1.32 -18.48 -2.57
CA ASP A 98 2.17 -19.66 -2.41
C ASP A 98 3.47 -19.31 -1.65
N GLU A 99 4.13 -18.20 -1.96
CA GLU A 99 5.31 -17.76 -1.19
C GLU A 99 4.96 -17.34 0.25
N LEU A 100 3.80 -16.72 0.48
CA LEU A 100 3.32 -16.43 1.83
C LEU A 100 3.07 -17.70 2.65
N GLU A 101 2.49 -18.74 2.05
CA GLU A 101 2.28 -20.03 2.69
C GLU A 101 3.59 -20.72 3.05
N ARG A 102 4.58 -20.66 2.14
CA ARG A 102 5.93 -21.18 2.41
C ARG A 102 6.63 -20.41 3.53
N LEU A 103 6.53 -19.08 3.55
CA LEU A 103 7.08 -18.24 4.62
C LEU A 103 6.42 -18.52 5.97
N HIS A 104 5.10 -18.74 5.98
CA HIS A 104 4.37 -19.14 7.18
C HIS A 104 4.89 -20.47 7.76
N ASN A 105 5.20 -21.44 6.89
CA ASN A 105 5.76 -22.73 7.29
C ASN A 105 7.21 -22.63 7.81
N ILE A 106 8.00 -21.69 7.27
CA ILE A 106 9.39 -21.46 7.74
C ILE A 106 9.38 -20.75 9.10
N PHE A 107 8.53 -19.74 9.28
CA PHE A 107 8.44 -18.93 10.49
C PHE A 107 7.05 -19.03 11.12
N PRO A 108 6.68 -20.18 11.72
CA PRO A 108 5.40 -20.34 12.37
C PRO A 108 5.33 -19.43 13.61
N SER A 109 4.27 -18.64 13.70
CA SER A 109 4.05 -17.71 14.82
C SER A 109 2.57 -17.48 15.04
N ALA A 110 2.13 -17.43 16.30
CA ALA A 110 0.78 -17.00 16.65
C ALA A 110 0.47 -15.57 16.15
N LYS A 111 1.51 -14.75 15.97
CA LYS A 111 1.39 -13.35 15.49
C LYS A 111 0.89 -13.25 14.04
N TRP A 112 0.94 -14.32 13.25
CA TRP A 112 0.35 -14.34 11.91
C TRP A 112 -1.16 -14.08 11.93
N ALA A 113 -1.87 -14.57 12.95
CA ALA A 113 -3.32 -14.36 13.08
C ALA A 113 -3.69 -12.93 13.48
N LEU A 114 -2.74 -12.16 14.05
CA LEU A 114 -2.94 -10.77 14.46
C LEU A 114 -2.83 -9.79 13.29
N GLN A 115 -2.11 -10.14 12.21
CA GLN A 115 -1.90 -9.24 11.07
C GLN A 115 -3.23 -8.84 10.38
N PRO A 116 -4.14 -9.78 10.03
CA PRO A 116 -5.42 -9.43 9.42
C PRO A 116 -6.31 -8.58 10.35
N GLN A 117 -6.27 -8.83 11.66
CA GLN A 117 -7.08 -8.11 12.63
C GLN A 117 -6.61 -6.66 12.79
N ALA A 118 -5.30 -6.45 12.93
CA ALA A 118 -4.71 -5.11 12.98
C ALA A 118 -5.02 -4.34 11.69
N HIS A 119 -4.91 -5.01 10.54
CA HIS A 119 -5.22 -4.43 9.25
C HIS A 119 -6.69 -4.00 9.14
N LEU A 120 -7.64 -4.87 9.48
CA LEU A 120 -9.06 -4.53 9.46
C LEU A 120 -9.40 -3.36 10.39
N ARG A 121 -8.73 -3.25 11.56
CA ARG A 121 -8.88 -2.10 12.44
C ARG A 121 -8.39 -0.82 11.78
N THR A 122 -7.25 -0.85 11.10
CA THR A 122 -6.75 0.31 10.33
C THR A 122 -7.72 0.70 9.22
N VAL A 123 -8.27 -0.27 8.48
CA VAL A 123 -9.28 -0.03 7.44
C VAL A 123 -10.52 0.62 8.05
N ALA A 124 -11.08 0.03 9.11
CA ALA A 124 -12.28 0.56 9.75
C ALA A 124 -12.10 2.00 10.27
N LEU A 125 -10.99 2.27 10.95
CA LEU A 125 -10.68 3.62 11.44
C LEU A 125 -10.52 4.62 10.28
N PHE A 126 -9.86 4.22 9.20
CA PHE A 126 -9.68 5.07 8.03
C PHE A 126 -11.02 5.35 7.32
N VAL A 127 -11.87 4.33 7.15
CA VAL A 127 -13.19 4.50 6.53
C VAL A 127 -14.08 5.42 7.38
N VAL A 128 -14.09 5.24 8.71
CA VAL A 128 -14.83 6.12 9.62
C VAL A 128 -14.31 7.55 9.53
N TYR A 129 -12.99 7.73 9.56
CA TYR A 129 -12.36 9.04 9.45
C TYR A 129 -12.73 9.75 8.13
N MET A 130 -12.57 9.07 7.00
CA MET A 130 -12.88 9.62 5.68
C MET A 130 -14.37 9.95 5.57
N SER A 131 -15.24 9.03 5.98
CA SER A 131 -16.70 9.21 5.89
C SER A 131 -17.18 10.35 6.78
N TRP A 132 -16.57 10.52 7.97
CA TRP A 132 -16.90 11.63 8.86
C TRP A 132 -16.73 12.98 8.15
N TRP A 133 -15.56 13.23 7.54
CA TRP A 133 -15.28 14.51 6.90
C TRP A 133 -16.14 14.74 5.65
N GLU A 134 -16.20 13.75 4.76
CA GLU A 134 -16.89 13.88 3.47
C GLU A 134 -18.42 14.01 3.65
N LEU A 135 -19.03 13.21 4.54
CA LEU A 135 -20.48 13.29 4.80
C LEU A 135 -20.84 14.54 5.59
N THR A 136 -20.00 14.98 6.53
CA THR A 136 -20.21 16.25 7.23
C THR A 136 -20.16 17.40 6.23
N TYR A 137 -19.18 17.41 5.32
CA TYR A 137 -19.09 18.42 4.28
C TYR A 137 -20.34 18.41 3.38
N ALA A 138 -20.74 17.24 2.88
CA ALA A 138 -21.87 17.12 1.95
C ALA A 138 -23.21 17.55 2.55
N TYR A 139 -23.49 17.22 3.81
CA TYR A 139 -24.81 17.47 4.41
C TYR A 139 -24.89 18.74 5.27
N TRP A 140 -23.78 19.19 5.86
CA TRP A 140 -23.79 20.27 6.86
C TRP A 140 -23.10 21.55 6.40
N ILE A 141 -22.17 21.46 5.44
CA ILE A 141 -21.35 22.61 5.00
C ILE A 141 -21.81 23.10 3.63
N THR A 142 -21.96 22.19 2.66
CA THR A 142 -22.31 22.59 1.29
C THR A 142 -23.73 23.15 1.22
N LYS A 143 -23.89 24.30 0.56
CA LYS A 143 -25.19 24.99 0.43
C LYS A 143 -26.01 24.50 -0.76
N SER A 144 -25.40 23.80 -1.72
CA SER A 144 -26.06 23.37 -2.95
C SER A 144 -26.18 21.84 -3.01
N ALA A 145 -27.36 21.38 -3.43
CA ALA A 145 -27.60 19.95 -3.65
C ALA A 145 -26.62 19.34 -4.66
N ARG A 146 -26.17 20.14 -5.64
CA ARG A 146 -25.14 19.74 -6.61
C ARG A 146 -23.81 19.41 -5.95
N SER A 147 -23.31 20.31 -5.08
CA SER A 147 -22.05 20.10 -4.36
C SER A 147 -22.15 18.90 -3.43
N SER A 148 -23.29 18.71 -2.76
CA SER A 148 -23.56 17.55 -1.92
C SER A 148 -23.52 16.24 -2.73
N ASN A 149 -24.21 16.19 -3.87
CA ASN A 149 -24.20 15.04 -4.77
C ASN A 149 -22.78 14.73 -5.27
N PHE A 150 -22.02 15.75 -5.69
CA PHE A 150 -20.63 15.59 -6.10
C PHE A 150 -19.80 14.96 -4.98
N THR A 151 -19.83 15.53 -3.77
CA THR A 151 -19.07 15.02 -2.64
C THR A 151 -19.43 13.57 -2.32
N ILE A 152 -20.71 13.21 -2.27
CA ILE A 152 -21.14 11.83 -1.95
C ILE A 152 -20.68 10.84 -3.02
N LEU A 153 -20.86 11.17 -4.30
CA LEU A 153 -20.52 10.26 -5.40
C LEU A 153 -19.00 10.06 -5.50
N PHE A 154 -18.23 11.15 -5.37
CA PHE A 154 -16.77 11.06 -5.36
C PHE A 154 -16.25 10.44 -4.06
N TRP A 155 -16.92 10.58 -2.93
CA TRP A 155 -16.60 9.85 -1.70
C TRP A 155 -16.68 8.33 -1.92
N VAL A 156 -17.75 7.83 -2.54
CA VAL A 156 -17.87 6.39 -2.89
C VAL A 156 -16.72 5.95 -3.79
N LEU A 157 -16.41 6.74 -4.82
CA LEU A 157 -15.32 6.44 -5.75
C LEU A 157 -13.93 6.51 -5.09
N PHE A 158 -13.67 7.45 -4.18
CA PHE A 158 -12.40 7.48 -3.46
C PHE A 158 -12.32 6.41 -2.39
N LEU A 159 -13.43 6.05 -1.75
CA LEU A 159 -13.47 4.97 -0.76
C LEU A 159 -13.00 3.66 -1.39
N LEU A 160 -13.57 3.28 -2.53
CA LEU A 160 -13.19 2.06 -3.26
C LEU A 160 -11.72 2.12 -3.74
N LEU A 161 -11.24 3.28 -4.19
CA LEU A 161 -9.84 3.48 -4.58
C LEU A 161 -8.88 3.33 -3.39
N HIS A 162 -9.22 3.92 -2.24
CA HIS A 162 -8.44 3.79 -1.01
C HIS A 162 -8.52 2.39 -0.43
N LEU A 163 -9.63 1.66 -0.60
CA LEU A 163 -9.69 0.24 -0.24
C LEU A 163 -8.71 -0.58 -1.06
N ARG A 164 -8.52 -0.28 -2.36
CA ARG A 164 -7.45 -0.88 -3.17
C ARG A 164 -6.06 -0.52 -2.63
N GLN A 165 -5.84 0.73 -2.23
CA GLN A 165 -4.58 1.15 -1.63
C GLN A 165 -4.31 0.43 -0.29
N LEU A 166 -5.34 0.25 0.54
CA LEU A 166 -5.27 -0.49 1.79
C LEU A 166 -5.10 -2.00 1.56
N GLN A 167 -5.62 -2.56 0.46
CA GLN A 167 -5.32 -3.93 0.06
C GLN A 167 -3.81 -4.11 -0.18
N ILE A 168 -3.17 -3.17 -0.89
CA ILE A 168 -1.71 -3.20 -1.12
C ILE A 168 -0.97 -3.09 0.21
N LEU A 169 -1.42 -2.20 1.10
CA LEU A 169 -0.87 -2.04 2.45
C LEU A 169 -0.87 -3.35 3.26
N LEU A 170 -1.90 -4.19 3.13
CA LEU A 170 -1.95 -5.50 3.80
C LEU A 170 -0.72 -6.34 3.41
N TYR A 171 -0.46 -6.48 2.11
CA TYR A 171 0.66 -7.27 1.61
C TYR A 171 2.01 -6.68 2.02
N THR A 172 2.15 -5.36 1.94
CA THR A 172 3.35 -4.63 2.38
C THR A 172 3.60 -4.83 3.89
N ASN A 173 2.57 -4.73 4.74
CA ASN A 173 2.71 -4.98 6.17
C ASN A 173 3.12 -6.43 6.48
N VAL A 174 2.57 -7.41 5.74
CA VAL A 174 2.95 -8.82 5.89
C VAL A 174 4.41 -9.05 5.48
N LEU A 175 4.88 -8.41 4.41
CA LEU A 175 6.29 -8.43 4.02
C LEU A 175 7.20 -7.89 5.14
N GLY A 176 6.86 -6.73 5.71
CA GLY A 176 7.57 -6.16 6.84
C GLY A 176 7.54 -7.05 8.10
N PHE A 177 6.43 -7.73 8.35
CA PHE A 177 6.32 -8.72 9.42
C PHE A 177 7.28 -9.90 9.21
N CYS A 178 7.40 -10.41 7.98
CA CYS A 178 8.33 -11.50 7.66
C CYS A 178 9.79 -11.10 7.88
N LEU A 179 10.19 -9.90 7.45
CA LEU A 179 11.53 -9.37 7.72
C LEU A 179 11.80 -9.22 9.22
N LYS A 180 10.82 -8.71 9.97
CA LYS A 180 10.95 -8.58 11.43
C LYS A 180 11.11 -9.94 12.11
N ALA A 181 10.44 -10.98 11.62
CA ALA A 181 10.61 -12.35 12.11
C ALA A 181 12.03 -12.87 11.82
N ILE A 182 12.56 -12.65 10.62
CA ILE A 182 13.95 -12.97 10.28
C ILE A 182 14.92 -12.25 11.22
N ASN A 183 14.71 -10.96 11.47
CA ASN A 183 15.55 -10.18 12.39
C ASN A 183 15.52 -10.70 13.84
N SER A 184 14.37 -11.16 14.34
CA SER A 184 14.29 -11.75 15.67
C SER A 184 15.05 -13.08 15.76
N GLU A 185 14.94 -13.93 14.75
CA GLU A 185 15.66 -15.21 14.70
C GLU A 185 17.17 -15.00 14.49
N LEU A 186 17.55 -13.96 13.75
CA LEU A 186 18.94 -13.57 13.57
C LEU A 186 19.55 -13.03 14.88
N ALA A 187 18.80 -12.24 15.65
CA ALA A 187 19.19 -11.81 16.99
C ALA A 187 19.46 -12.99 17.92
N TRP A 188 18.56 -13.99 17.91
CA TRP A 188 18.78 -15.24 18.63
C TRP A 188 20.03 -15.99 18.15
N THR A 189 20.27 -16.01 16.83
CA THR A 189 21.46 -16.64 16.24
C THR A 189 22.75 -15.96 16.68
N ILE A 190 22.75 -14.63 16.86
CA ILE A 190 23.88 -13.88 17.43
C ILE A 190 24.15 -14.35 18.87
N GLU A 191 23.12 -14.43 19.72
CA GLU A 191 23.27 -14.91 21.10
C GLU A 191 23.85 -16.33 21.15
N LEU A 192 23.36 -17.23 20.31
CA LEU A 192 23.90 -18.59 20.17
C LEU A 192 25.37 -18.57 19.71
N SER A 193 25.73 -17.72 18.75
CA SER A 193 27.12 -17.60 18.27
C SER A 193 28.06 -17.08 19.37
N ASN A 194 27.58 -16.18 20.24
CA ASN A 194 28.33 -15.68 21.39
C ASN A 194 28.60 -16.78 22.43
N GLY A 195 27.60 -17.63 22.70
CA GLY A 195 27.78 -18.79 23.58
C GLY A 195 28.72 -19.83 22.98
N ALA A 196 28.52 -20.14 21.69
CA ALA A 196 29.34 -21.11 20.96
C ALA A 196 30.79 -20.64 20.79
N SER A 197 31.07 -19.34 20.73
CA SER A 197 32.45 -18.84 20.63
C SER A 197 33.30 -19.17 21.86
N ARG A 198 32.66 -19.31 23.04
CA ARG A 198 33.32 -19.61 24.32
C ARG A 198 33.36 -21.10 24.64
N TYR A 199 32.26 -21.82 24.37
CA TYR A 199 32.09 -23.21 24.83
C TYR A 199 31.62 -24.17 23.72
N GLY A 200 31.48 -23.69 22.49
CA GLY A 200 30.92 -24.46 21.38
C GLY A 200 31.89 -25.48 20.77
N GLY A 201 31.30 -26.43 20.05
CA GLY A 201 32.00 -27.43 19.24
C GLY A 201 31.20 -27.78 17.99
N ARG A 202 31.58 -28.85 17.30
CA ARG A 202 30.99 -29.22 15.99
C ARG A 202 29.45 -29.28 15.97
N ARG A 203 28.83 -29.74 17.06
CA ARG A 203 27.36 -29.83 17.17
C ARG A 203 26.69 -28.45 17.24
N SER A 204 27.19 -27.54 18.07
CA SER A 204 26.64 -26.17 18.16
C SER A 204 26.89 -25.40 16.88
N ASP A 205 28.06 -25.61 16.25
CA ASP A 205 28.40 -24.97 14.98
C ASP A 205 27.45 -25.42 13.86
N GLY A 206 27.15 -26.73 13.79
CA GLY A 206 26.16 -27.28 12.86
C GLY A 206 24.75 -26.75 13.10
N GLN A 207 24.34 -26.55 14.35
CA GLN A 207 23.04 -25.94 14.68
C GLN A 207 22.94 -24.49 14.22
N ILE A 208 23.93 -23.66 14.55
CA ILE A 208 23.98 -22.24 14.12
C ILE A 208 24.00 -22.16 12.59
N CYS A 209 24.79 -23.01 11.94
CA CYS A 209 24.83 -23.15 10.49
C CYS A 209 23.46 -23.51 9.89
N GLY A 210 22.74 -24.45 10.51
CA GLY A 210 21.38 -24.81 10.11
C GLY A 210 20.39 -23.64 10.24
N TYR A 211 20.46 -22.88 11.33
CA TYR A 211 19.64 -21.68 11.52
C TYR A 211 19.96 -20.60 10.48
N LEU A 212 21.23 -20.29 10.22
CA LEU A 212 21.62 -19.31 9.20
C LEU A 212 21.15 -19.71 7.81
N ARG A 213 21.23 -21.00 7.46
CA ARG A 213 20.71 -21.51 6.18
C ARG A 213 19.20 -21.29 6.06
N LYS A 214 18.45 -21.62 7.13
CA LYS A 214 17.00 -21.39 7.20
C LYS A 214 16.65 -19.90 7.06
N LEU A 215 17.42 -19.01 7.69
CA LEU A 215 17.22 -17.57 7.60
C LEU A 215 17.53 -17.02 6.21
N MET A 216 18.58 -17.51 5.57
CA MET A 216 18.93 -17.13 4.19
C MET A 216 17.87 -17.61 3.18
N GLU A 217 17.33 -18.83 3.35
CA GLU A 217 16.19 -19.30 2.56
C GLU A 217 14.95 -18.43 2.79
N GLY A 218 14.64 -18.13 4.05
CA GLY A 218 13.56 -17.22 4.42
C GLY A 218 13.71 -15.86 3.74
N PHE A 219 14.89 -15.25 3.82
CA PHE A 219 15.18 -13.96 3.19
C PHE A 219 15.03 -14.01 1.67
N ALA A 220 15.54 -15.04 1.00
CA ALA A 220 15.38 -15.22 -0.44
C ALA A 220 13.90 -15.28 -0.87
N ARG A 221 13.04 -15.86 -0.04
CA ARG A 221 11.59 -15.90 -0.29
C ARG A 221 10.92 -14.56 -0.04
N VAL A 222 11.35 -13.82 0.97
CA VAL A 222 10.86 -12.45 1.23
C VAL A 222 11.26 -11.52 0.07
N GLU A 223 12.47 -11.64 -0.45
CA GLU A 223 12.93 -10.94 -1.67
C GLU A 223 12.05 -11.28 -2.88
N ARG A 224 11.84 -12.57 -3.16
CA ARG A 224 10.94 -13.01 -4.22
C ARG A 224 9.51 -12.51 -4.03
N LEU A 225 9.03 -12.49 -2.78
CA LEU A 225 7.71 -11.97 -2.45
C LEU A 225 7.62 -10.47 -2.79
N LEU A 226 8.65 -9.68 -2.47
CA LEU A 226 8.71 -8.26 -2.84
C LEU A 226 8.65 -8.07 -4.37
N GLU A 227 9.41 -8.86 -5.14
CA GLU A 227 9.38 -8.80 -6.60
C GLU A 227 7.97 -9.11 -7.16
N LEU A 228 7.33 -10.16 -6.64
CA LEU A 228 5.98 -10.54 -7.05
C LEU A 228 4.95 -9.47 -6.66
N LEU A 229 5.10 -8.81 -5.52
CA LEU A 229 4.23 -7.70 -5.11
C LEU A 229 4.42 -6.48 -6.00
N ASN A 230 5.66 -6.14 -6.37
CA ASN A 230 5.95 -5.08 -7.34
C ASN A 230 5.38 -5.38 -8.72
N GLN A 231 5.45 -6.64 -9.15
CA GLN A 231 4.83 -7.07 -10.41
C GLN A 231 3.30 -6.99 -10.34
N ALA A 232 2.70 -7.40 -9.21
CA ALA A 232 1.24 -7.47 -9.06
C ALA A 232 0.57 -6.10 -8.84
N PHE A 233 1.25 -5.15 -8.19
CA PHE A 233 0.66 -3.89 -7.74
C PHE A 233 1.43 -2.64 -8.17
N GLY A 234 2.55 -2.76 -8.88
CA GLY A 234 3.36 -1.61 -9.29
C GLY A 234 2.59 -0.61 -10.15
N TYR A 235 1.70 -1.09 -11.03
CA TYR A 235 0.85 -0.23 -11.85
C TYR A 235 -0.31 0.37 -11.05
N SER A 236 -0.96 -0.42 -10.18
CA SER A 236 -1.95 0.10 -9.21
C SER A 236 -1.38 1.27 -8.41
N LEU A 237 -0.16 1.12 -7.88
CA LEU A 237 0.52 2.16 -7.12
C LEU A 237 0.77 3.42 -7.96
N ALA A 238 1.24 3.26 -9.21
CA ALA A 238 1.47 4.36 -10.15
C ALA A 238 0.20 5.19 -10.40
N ILE A 239 -0.89 4.52 -10.74
CA ILE A 239 -2.16 5.17 -11.03
C ILE A 239 -2.74 5.83 -9.79
N ILE A 240 -2.75 5.15 -8.64
CA ILE A 240 -3.31 5.68 -7.39
C ILE A 240 -2.54 6.94 -6.95
N LYS A 241 -1.21 6.97 -7.09
CA LYS A 241 -0.45 8.19 -6.83
C LYS A 241 -0.80 9.31 -7.81
N LEU A 242 -0.88 9.00 -9.10
CA LEU A 242 -1.18 10.00 -10.14
C LEU A 242 -2.52 10.68 -9.87
N ILE A 243 -3.58 9.90 -9.66
CA ILE A 243 -4.92 10.45 -9.37
C ILE A 243 -4.92 11.23 -8.05
N ASN A 244 -4.31 10.70 -6.98
CA ASN A 244 -4.24 11.43 -5.71
C ASN A 244 -3.51 12.76 -5.86
N ASN A 245 -2.42 12.82 -6.62
CA ASN A 245 -1.66 14.05 -6.84
C ASN A 245 -2.50 15.10 -7.61
N ILE A 246 -3.18 14.69 -8.67
CA ILE A 246 -4.04 15.60 -9.46
C ILE A 246 -5.17 16.16 -8.59
N TYR A 247 -5.81 15.31 -7.78
CA TYR A 247 -6.85 15.77 -6.86
C TYR A 247 -6.32 16.65 -5.74
N ILE A 248 -5.17 16.32 -5.15
CA ILE A 248 -4.52 17.17 -4.15
C ILE A 248 -4.27 18.56 -4.72
N LEU A 249 -3.65 18.64 -5.89
CA LEU A 249 -3.33 19.91 -6.55
C LEU A 249 -4.58 20.73 -6.84
N THR A 250 -5.59 20.11 -7.46
CA THR A 250 -6.82 20.78 -7.88
C THR A 250 -7.75 21.13 -6.72
N ASP A 251 -7.84 20.31 -5.68
CA ASP A 251 -8.63 20.63 -4.48
C ASP A 251 -7.96 21.73 -3.65
N THR A 252 -6.61 21.75 -3.60
CA THR A 252 -5.89 22.81 -2.88
C THR A 252 -6.02 24.18 -3.56
N TYR A 253 -6.12 24.20 -4.89
CA TYR A 253 -6.52 25.42 -5.62
C TYR A 253 -7.86 25.98 -5.11
N TRP A 254 -8.88 25.12 -4.97
CA TRP A 254 -10.21 25.54 -4.51
C TRP A 254 -10.19 26.01 -3.06
N ILE A 255 -9.37 25.38 -2.20
CA ILE A 255 -9.15 25.80 -0.83
C ILE A 255 -8.56 27.22 -0.80
N VAL A 256 -7.49 27.48 -1.55
CA VAL A 256 -6.84 28.81 -1.58
C VAL A 256 -7.78 29.87 -2.14
N HIS A 257 -8.49 29.59 -3.23
CA HIS A 257 -9.50 30.49 -3.78
C HIS A 257 -10.62 30.77 -2.76
N GLY A 258 -11.04 29.76 -1.99
CA GLY A 258 -12.01 29.91 -0.92
C GLY A 258 -11.53 30.84 0.20
N PHE A 259 -10.27 30.72 0.63
CA PHE A 259 -9.66 31.65 1.58
C PHE A 259 -9.61 33.09 1.03
N MET A 260 -9.17 33.28 -0.22
CA MET A 260 -9.10 34.62 -0.84
C MET A 260 -10.48 35.27 -1.01
N SER A 261 -11.53 34.47 -1.25
CA SER A 261 -12.91 34.94 -1.41
C SER A 261 -13.69 35.07 -0.09
N GLY A 262 -13.04 34.89 1.06
CA GLY A 262 -13.66 35.02 2.38
C GLY A 262 -14.51 33.83 2.83
N LYS A 263 -14.55 32.73 2.05
CA LYS A 263 -15.23 31.47 2.39
C LYS A 263 -14.34 30.57 3.24
N VAL A 264 -13.85 31.11 4.35
CA VAL A 264 -12.84 30.46 5.21
C VAL A 264 -13.34 29.12 5.77
N PHE A 265 -14.57 29.07 6.28
CA PHE A 265 -15.13 27.86 6.88
C PHE A 265 -15.27 26.70 5.88
N ASP A 266 -15.80 26.97 4.69
CA ASP A 266 -15.90 25.99 3.60
C ASP A 266 -14.51 25.46 3.20
N SER A 267 -13.50 26.34 3.20
CA SER A 267 -12.12 26.01 2.81
C SER A 267 -11.43 25.10 3.82
N VAL A 268 -11.63 25.35 5.12
CA VAL A 268 -11.08 24.50 6.20
C VAL A 268 -11.68 23.08 6.14
N TYR A 269 -12.99 22.95 5.90
CA TYR A 269 -13.59 21.62 5.77
C TYR A 269 -13.15 20.89 4.51
N LEU A 270 -12.94 21.60 3.39
CA LEU A 270 -12.35 21.02 2.19
C LEU A 270 -10.93 20.50 2.45
N GLU A 271 -10.12 21.21 3.24
CA GLU A 271 -8.80 20.75 3.67
C GLU A 271 -8.91 19.46 4.50
N CYS A 272 -9.88 19.38 5.41
CA CYS A 272 -10.14 18.15 6.15
C CYS A 272 -10.58 16.99 5.24
N CYS A 273 -11.38 17.22 4.20
CA CYS A 273 -11.72 16.18 3.22
C CYS A 273 -10.46 15.73 2.44
N LEU A 274 -9.61 16.68 2.05
CA LEU A 274 -8.34 16.43 1.36
C LEU A 274 -7.35 15.60 2.20
N SER A 275 -7.36 15.80 3.52
CA SER A 275 -6.44 15.11 4.45
C SER A 275 -6.55 13.58 4.37
N SER A 276 -7.71 13.03 4.01
CA SER A 276 -7.89 11.59 3.81
C SER A 276 -6.96 11.00 2.74
N LYS A 277 -6.76 11.74 1.64
CA LYS A 277 -5.88 11.37 0.52
C LYS A 277 -4.41 11.36 0.98
N PHE A 278 -4.01 12.36 1.77
CA PHE A 278 -2.68 12.42 2.38
C PHE A 278 -2.44 11.31 3.39
N ILE A 279 -3.38 11.08 4.30
CA ILE A 279 -3.25 10.05 5.35
C ILE A 279 -3.13 8.65 4.73
N CYS A 280 -3.92 8.35 3.70
CA CYS A 280 -3.84 7.05 3.03
C CYS A 280 -2.45 6.83 2.39
N LEU A 281 -1.94 7.85 1.68
CA LEU A 281 -0.57 7.85 1.15
C LEU A 281 0.47 7.67 2.27
N MET A 282 0.36 8.45 3.35
CA MET A 282 1.28 8.41 4.48
C MET A 282 1.38 7.05 5.15
N ILE A 283 0.26 6.37 5.36
CA ILE A 283 0.26 5.02 5.96
C ILE A 283 1.03 4.03 5.06
N ASN A 284 0.89 4.15 3.74
CA ASN A 284 1.59 3.29 2.77
C ASN A 284 3.09 3.58 2.72
N LEU A 285 3.48 4.86 2.73
CA LEU A 285 4.88 5.26 2.77
C LEU A 285 5.54 4.81 4.08
N HIS A 286 4.86 5.01 5.22
CA HIS A 286 5.36 4.59 6.51
C HIS A 286 5.61 3.07 6.60
N SER A 287 4.73 2.26 6.00
CA SER A 287 4.92 0.81 5.94
C SER A 287 6.17 0.42 5.14
N ASN A 288 6.42 1.09 4.01
CA ASN A 288 7.63 0.87 3.20
C ASN A 288 8.92 1.31 3.91
N GLU A 289 8.88 2.44 4.63
CA GLU A 289 10.02 2.91 5.43
C GLU A 289 10.37 1.93 6.55
N ARG A 290 9.34 1.31 7.18
CA ARG A 290 9.58 0.23 8.14
C ARG A 290 10.23 -0.98 7.50
N ILE A 291 9.83 -1.38 6.28
CA ILE A 291 10.49 -2.47 5.54
C ILE A 291 11.97 -2.16 5.31
N LEU A 292 12.28 -0.94 4.84
CA LEU A 292 13.65 -0.49 4.63
C LEU A 292 14.47 -0.53 5.92
N SER A 293 13.89 -0.04 7.02
CA SER A 293 14.53 -0.06 8.34
C SER A 293 14.82 -1.49 8.80
N GLU A 294 13.88 -2.43 8.62
CA GLU A 294 14.08 -3.84 8.99
C GLU A 294 15.09 -4.54 8.06
N PHE A 295 15.12 -4.20 6.77
CA PHE A 295 16.14 -4.67 5.84
C PHE A 295 17.53 -4.18 6.23
N HIS A 296 17.68 -2.89 6.54
CA HIS A 296 18.95 -2.34 7.04
C HIS A 296 19.36 -3.01 8.36
N ARG A 297 18.42 -3.22 9.27
CA ARG A 297 18.65 -3.96 10.52
C ARG A 297 19.15 -5.40 10.27
N THR A 298 18.64 -6.08 9.24
CA THR A 298 19.12 -7.43 8.85
C THR A 298 20.61 -7.40 8.55
N ARG A 299 21.05 -6.42 7.76
CA ARG A 299 22.47 -6.22 7.44
C ARG A 299 23.30 -5.97 8.70
N VAL A 300 22.86 -5.06 9.56
CA VAL A 300 23.56 -4.73 10.81
C VAL A 300 23.69 -5.97 11.70
N LEU A 301 22.62 -6.72 11.89
CA LEU A 301 22.63 -7.93 12.72
C LEU A 301 23.56 -9.01 12.16
N LEU A 302 23.64 -9.21 10.83
CA LEU A 302 24.58 -10.17 10.25
C LEU A 302 26.03 -9.84 10.59
N HIS A 303 26.39 -8.55 10.60
CA HIS A 303 27.72 -8.10 11.04
C HIS A 303 27.98 -8.33 12.53
N CYS A 304 26.94 -8.47 13.35
CA CYS A 304 27.05 -8.73 14.78
C CYS A 304 27.23 -10.23 15.14
N ILE A 305 27.18 -11.15 14.17
CA ILE A 305 27.47 -12.57 14.43
C ILE A 305 28.92 -12.72 14.90
N HIS A 306 29.15 -13.45 15.99
CA HIS A 306 30.42 -13.43 16.69
C HIS A 306 31.62 -13.85 15.81
N LEU A 307 32.55 -12.92 15.55
CA LEU A 307 33.69 -13.14 14.65
C LEU A 307 34.53 -14.37 15.01
N ARG A 308 34.85 -14.57 16.30
CA ARG A 308 35.60 -15.76 16.76
C ARG A 308 34.91 -17.09 16.44
N TRP A 309 33.58 -17.12 16.44
CA TRP A 309 32.84 -18.31 16.01
C TRP A 309 32.99 -18.51 14.49
N GLN A 310 32.85 -17.44 13.71
CA GLN A 310 33.00 -17.50 12.26
C GLN A 310 34.41 -17.96 11.85
N LEU A 311 35.46 -17.44 12.48
CA LEU A 311 36.86 -17.84 12.22
C LEU A 311 37.17 -19.28 12.62
N ARG A 312 36.39 -19.86 13.55
CA ARG A 312 36.51 -21.27 13.94
C ARG A 312 35.73 -22.19 12.99
N CYS A 313 34.62 -21.71 12.44
CA CYS A 313 33.70 -22.47 11.60
C CYS A 313 33.66 -21.88 10.18
N ASP A 314 34.53 -22.39 9.30
CA ASP A 314 34.65 -21.92 7.91
C ASP A 314 33.30 -21.91 7.17
N GLN A 315 32.46 -22.93 7.41
CA GLN A 315 31.12 -23.00 6.81
C GLN A 315 30.20 -21.88 7.32
N GLY A 316 30.32 -21.50 8.59
CA GLY A 316 29.62 -20.38 9.19
C GLY A 316 30.07 -19.05 8.59
N TRP A 317 31.39 -18.84 8.47
CA TRP A 317 31.96 -17.68 7.79
C TRP A 317 31.43 -17.51 6.36
N GLN A 318 31.50 -18.57 5.55
CA GLN A 318 31.04 -18.54 4.16
C GLN A 318 29.54 -18.21 4.05
N MET A 319 28.70 -18.73 4.96
CA MET A 319 27.27 -18.43 4.95
C MET A 319 26.96 -16.98 5.34
N VAL A 320 27.65 -16.43 6.33
CA VAL A 320 27.48 -15.01 6.70
C VAL A 320 27.91 -14.11 5.54
N GLN A 321 29.07 -14.40 4.93
CA GLN A 321 29.57 -13.65 3.78
C GLN A 321 28.61 -13.73 2.58
N HIS A 322 28.10 -14.93 2.26
CA HIS A 322 27.14 -15.11 1.17
C HIS A 322 25.82 -14.38 1.44
N PHE A 323 25.34 -14.37 2.68
CA PHE A 323 24.14 -13.63 3.05
C PHE A 323 24.36 -12.10 2.93
N LEU A 324 25.51 -11.59 3.36
CA LEU A 324 25.86 -10.17 3.18
C LEU A 324 25.95 -9.77 1.71
N LEU A 325 26.62 -10.57 0.87
CA LEU A 325 26.69 -10.34 -0.58
C LEU A 325 25.30 -10.33 -1.22
N LYS A 326 24.43 -11.23 -0.78
CA LYS A 326 23.04 -11.28 -1.25
C LYS A 326 22.29 -9.99 -0.90
N LEU A 327 22.39 -9.51 0.35
CA LEU A 327 21.77 -8.24 0.76
C LEU A 327 22.25 -7.03 -0.06
N GLU A 328 23.52 -7.02 -0.47
CA GLU A 328 24.05 -5.94 -1.31
C GLU A 328 23.47 -5.99 -2.72
N SER A 329 23.27 -7.19 -3.29
CA SER A 329 22.68 -7.37 -4.62
C SER A 329 21.19 -7.01 -4.71
N THR A 330 20.44 -7.07 -3.59
CA THR A 330 18.97 -6.86 -3.59
C THR A 330 18.54 -5.39 -3.57
N GLN A 331 19.45 -4.41 -3.56
CA GLN A 331 19.06 -3.00 -3.45
C GLN A 331 18.42 -2.46 -4.75
N PRO A 332 17.25 -1.78 -4.71
CA PRO A 332 16.50 -1.37 -3.51
C PRO A 332 15.45 -2.39 -3.02
N PHE A 333 15.45 -2.69 -1.72
CA PHE A 333 14.42 -3.50 -1.06
C PHE A 333 13.16 -2.65 -0.73
N THR A 334 12.43 -2.22 -1.75
CA THR A 334 11.21 -1.38 -1.58
C THR A 334 10.10 -1.72 -2.55
N MET A 335 8.86 -1.41 -2.16
CA MET A 335 7.77 -1.36 -3.14
C MET A 335 8.02 -0.20 -4.11
N THR A 336 7.94 -0.48 -5.41
CA THR A 336 8.15 0.48 -6.48
C THR A 336 6.94 0.51 -7.40
N ALA A 337 6.64 1.69 -7.92
CA ALA A 337 5.61 1.86 -8.94
C ALA A 337 6.24 1.73 -10.33
N LEU A 338 6.38 0.50 -10.82
CA LEU A 338 7.03 0.20 -12.11
C LEU A 338 8.42 0.83 -12.26
N SER A 339 9.22 0.88 -11.19
CA SER A 339 10.51 1.58 -11.12
C SER A 339 10.48 3.10 -11.36
N MET A 340 9.32 3.71 -11.65
CA MET A 340 9.19 5.15 -11.89
C MET A 340 9.43 5.98 -10.63
N TYR A 341 9.08 5.45 -9.45
CA TYR A 341 9.41 6.06 -8.17
C TYR A 341 9.37 5.02 -7.04
N ARG A 342 10.08 5.34 -5.96
CA ARG A 342 10.11 4.56 -4.71
C ARG A 342 9.04 5.10 -3.76
N LEU A 343 8.39 4.21 -3.02
CA LEU A 343 7.42 4.60 -1.99
C LEU A 343 8.13 4.94 -0.67
N ASP A 344 8.84 6.07 -0.66
CA ASP A 344 9.56 6.62 0.49
C ASP A 344 9.01 8.00 0.91
N TYR A 345 9.47 8.52 2.05
CA TYR A 345 9.11 9.88 2.48
C TYR A 345 9.60 10.97 1.51
N GLY A 346 10.63 10.68 0.70
CA GLY A 346 11.07 11.56 -0.38
C GLY A 346 9.94 11.86 -1.37
N THR A 347 9.13 10.86 -1.71
CA THR A 347 7.95 11.04 -2.56
C THR A 347 6.89 11.97 -1.94
N LEU A 348 6.66 11.89 -0.62
CA LEU A 348 5.73 12.82 0.04
C LEU A 348 6.24 14.25 -0.05
N MET A 349 7.52 14.45 0.23
CA MET A 349 8.14 15.78 0.18
C MET A 349 8.07 16.38 -1.22
N GLN A 350 8.26 15.56 -2.27
CA GLN A 350 8.07 15.99 -3.66
C GLN A 350 6.63 16.43 -3.94
N ILE A 351 5.62 15.68 -3.46
CA ILE A 351 4.22 16.06 -3.61
C ILE A 351 3.96 17.40 -2.89
N ALA A 352 4.37 17.51 -1.64
CA ALA A 352 4.20 18.74 -0.85
C ALA A 352 4.86 19.95 -1.54
N PHE A 353 6.13 19.81 -1.95
CA PHE A 353 6.86 20.87 -2.64
C PHE A 353 6.18 21.27 -3.95
N ASN A 354 5.85 20.31 -4.81
CA ASN A 354 5.20 20.60 -6.10
C ASN A 354 3.85 21.28 -5.93
N VAL A 355 3.05 20.84 -4.95
CA VAL A 355 1.75 21.46 -4.64
C VAL A 355 1.96 22.89 -4.15
N THR A 356 2.86 23.11 -3.17
CA THR A 356 3.17 24.46 -2.67
C THR A 356 3.69 25.37 -3.78
N THR A 357 4.65 24.92 -4.60
CA THR A 357 5.19 25.72 -5.71
C THR A 357 4.11 26.08 -6.73
N SER A 358 3.26 25.12 -7.10
CA SER A 358 2.18 25.36 -8.07
C SER A 358 1.15 26.37 -7.54
N ILE A 359 0.82 26.27 -6.25
CA ILE A 359 -0.08 27.22 -5.57
C ILE A 359 0.56 28.60 -5.46
N SER A 360 1.85 28.68 -5.09
CA SER A 360 2.56 29.95 -5.01
C SER A 360 2.60 30.67 -6.36
N LEU A 361 2.88 29.93 -7.45
CA LEU A 361 2.82 30.47 -8.81
C LEU A 361 1.41 30.94 -9.17
N PHE A 362 0.38 30.18 -8.78
CA PHE A 362 -1.00 30.58 -9.01
C PHE A 362 -1.37 31.87 -8.27
N ILE A 363 -1.03 31.98 -6.98
CA ILE A 363 -1.28 33.18 -6.18
C ILE A 363 -0.60 34.39 -6.84
N GLN A 364 0.67 34.24 -7.27
CA GLN A 364 1.41 35.29 -7.96
C GLN A 364 0.80 35.69 -9.32
N ALA A 365 0.27 34.74 -10.08
CA ALA A 365 -0.36 35.01 -11.38
C ALA A 365 -1.79 35.58 -11.25
N SER A 366 -2.41 35.47 -10.08
CA SER A 366 -3.77 35.96 -9.80
C SER A 366 -3.81 37.36 -9.17
N GLN A 367 -2.65 37.91 -8.81
CA GLN A 367 -2.43 39.32 -8.43
C GLN A 367 -2.08 40.13 -9.67
#